data_AF-A0A3B6I069-F1
#
_entry.id   AF-A0A3B6I069-F1
#
_cell.length_a   1.000
_cell.length_b   1.000
_cell.length_c   1.000
_cell.angle_alpha   90.00
_cell.angle_beta   90.00
_cell.angle_gamma   90.00
#
_symmetry.space_group_name_H-M   'P 1'
#
loop_
_entity.id
_entity.type
_entity.pdbx_description
1 polymer ?
#
loop_
_entity_poly.entity_id
_entity_poly.type
_entity_poly.pdbx_seq_one_letter_code
_entity_poly.pdbx_strand_id
1 'polypeptide(L)'
;MTRDNLRKRHIIKPLDCVYCLEQVSCSHLFFECIVAKHLRAHIEEYFSSQIGSSFESVARFWIATKKCSVLNTVSSAVLGCPWKYRNAMIFSNTSWISIPQVLRLIRNMVRNWAILSSGSDKDKLMSFVETLTRSLQKPLAITCG
;
A
#
# COMPACT_ATOMS: atom_id res chain seq x y z
N MET A 1 -12.39 6.20 4.84
CA MET A 1 -13.18 7.44 4.92
C MET A 1 -12.22 8.60 5.21
N THR A 2 -12.30 9.74 4.49
CA THR A 2 -11.35 10.86 4.74
C THR A 2 -11.71 11.62 6.02
N ARG A 3 -10.79 12.42 6.55
CA ARG A 3 -11.05 13.32 7.70
C ARG A 3 -12.29 14.18 7.48
N ASP A 4 -12.44 14.76 6.29
CA ASP A 4 -13.57 15.65 6.00
C ASP A 4 -14.89 14.89 5.97
N ASN A 5 -14.88 13.63 5.53
CA ASN A 5 -16.04 12.75 5.62
C ASN A 5 -16.42 12.43 7.08
N LEU A 6 -15.45 12.31 7.99
CA LEU A 6 -15.71 12.05 9.41
C LEU A 6 -16.23 13.28 10.13
N ARG A 7 -15.66 14.45 9.84
CA ARG A 7 -16.12 15.72 10.41
C ARG A 7 -17.57 16.02 10.03
N LYS A 8 -17.97 15.76 8.78
CA LYS A 8 -19.37 15.87 8.34
C LYS A 8 -20.34 14.97 9.11
N ARG A 9 -19.84 13.90 9.72
CA ARG A 9 -20.61 12.95 10.54
C ARG A 9 -20.48 13.21 12.04
N HIS A 10 -19.89 14.33 12.45
CA HIS A 10 -19.59 14.67 13.85
C HIS A 10 -18.69 13.64 14.56
N ILE A 11 -17.92 12.85 13.79
CA ILE A 11 -16.95 11.90 14.33
C ILE A 11 -15.60 12.62 14.40
N ILE A 12 -15.26 13.13 15.59
CA ILE A 12 -13.98 13.79 15.84
C ILE A 12 -12.91 12.71 16.08
N LYS A 13 -11.86 12.72 15.28
CA LYS A 13 -10.70 11.82 15.39
C LYS A 13 -9.42 12.64 15.39
N PRO A 14 -8.31 12.12 15.95
CA PRO A 14 -7.02 12.78 15.92
C PRO A 14 -6.62 13.18 14.50
N LEU A 15 -5.93 14.32 14.39
CA LEU A 15 -5.38 14.82 13.13
C LEU A 15 -4.07 14.15 12.75
N ASP A 16 -3.54 13.32 13.64
CA ASP A 16 -2.27 12.65 13.45
C ASP A 16 -2.45 11.37 12.64
N CYS A 17 -1.47 11.10 11.80
CA CYS A 17 -1.38 9.88 11.04
C CYS A 17 -1.18 8.72 12.02
N VAL A 18 -2.07 7.74 11.96
CA VAL A 18 -2.00 6.51 12.79
C VAL A 18 -0.73 5.68 12.60
N TYR A 19 0.09 6.01 11.58
CA TYR A 19 1.33 5.30 11.26
C TYR A 19 2.59 6.02 11.73
N CYS A 20 2.63 7.35 11.65
CA CYS A 20 3.85 8.13 11.89
C CYS A 20 3.63 9.41 12.72
N LEU A 21 2.41 9.63 13.21
CA LEU A 21 2.02 10.76 14.07
C LEU A 21 2.15 12.15 13.44
N GLU A 22 2.55 12.26 12.17
CA GLU A 22 2.50 13.52 11.41
C GLU A 22 1.07 13.92 11.04
N GLN A 23 0.85 15.18 10.66
CA GLN A 23 -0.47 15.66 10.24
C GLN A 23 -1.01 14.87 9.03
N VAL A 24 -2.20 14.29 9.19
CA VAL A 24 -2.80 13.44 8.15
C VAL A 24 -3.53 14.25 7.08
N SER A 25 -3.21 13.97 5.83
CA SER A 25 -3.94 14.36 4.62
C SER A 25 -4.11 13.13 3.71
N CYS A 26 -4.90 13.26 2.63
CA CYS A 26 -4.95 12.20 1.62
C CYS A 26 -3.56 11.97 1.00
N SER A 27 -2.91 13.03 0.52
CA SER A 27 -1.57 12.95 -0.06
C SER A 27 -0.57 12.32 0.92
N HIS A 28 -0.62 12.72 2.19
CA HIS A 28 0.23 12.17 3.21
C HIS A 28 0.03 10.65 3.36
N LEU A 29 -1.22 10.21 3.56
CA LEU A 29 -1.53 8.80 3.78
C LEU A 29 -1.10 7.89 2.61
N PHE A 30 -1.18 8.37 1.38
CA PHE A 30 -0.87 7.58 0.19
C PHE A 30 0.57 7.70 -0.32
N PHE A 31 1.26 8.82 -0.04
CA PHE A 31 2.54 9.11 -0.69
C PHE A 31 3.65 9.67 0.22
N GLU A 32 3.31 10.40 1.29
CA GLU A 32 4.32 11.11 2.09
C GLU A 32 4.64 10.41 3.40
N CYS A 33 3.66 9.68 3.96
CA CYS A 33 3.80 8.85 5.15
C CYS A 33 4.97 7.88 4.97
N ILE A 34 5.80 7.73 6.02
CA ILE A 34 6.96 6.84 5.99
C ILE A 34 6.58 5.39 5.66
N VAL A 35 5.43 4.92 6.14
CA VAL A 35 4.90 3.60 5.80
C VAL A 35 4.53 3.53 4.32
N ALA A 36 3.87 4.55 3.77
CA ALA A 36 3.52 4.57 2.35
C ALA A 36 4.77 4.59 1.45
N LYS A 37 5.79 5.39 1.80
CA LYS A 37 7.08 5.41 1.10
C LYS A 37 7.77 4.04 1.12
N HIS A 38 7.80 3.39 2.28
CA HIS A 38 8.40 2.06 2.42
C HIS A 38 7.65 1.01 1.59
N LEU A 39 6.31 1.03 1.59
CA LEU A 39 5.50 0.12 0.77
C LEU A 39 5.69 0.37 -0.72
N ARG A 40 5.82 1.65 -1.13
CA ARG A 40 6.11 2.00 -2.53
C ARG A 40 7.48 1.49 -2.98
N ALA A 41 8.50 1.57 -2.13
CA ALA A 41 9.85 1.12 -2.46
C ALA A 41 9.87 -0.36 -2.92
N HIS A 42 9.09 -1.24 -2.30
CA HIS A 42 8.95 -2.63 -2.76
C HIS A 42 8.40 -2.77 -4.17
N ILE A 43 7.50 -1.86 -4.58
CA ILE A 43 6.97 -1.87 -5.95
C ILE A 43 8.02 -1.34 -6.91
N GLU A 44 8.66 -0.23 -6.58
CA GLU A 44 9.66 0.42 -7.44
C GLU A 44 10.88 -0.49 -7.66
N GLU A 45 11.30 -1.23 -6.63
CA GLU A 45 12.32 -2.28 -6.72
C GLU A 45 11.88 -3.41 -7.65
N TYR A 46 10.69 -3.99 -7.46
CA TYR A 46 10.24 -5.12 -8.26
C TYR A 46 10.02 -4.80 -9.73
N PHE A 47 9.42 -3.64 -10.03
CA PHE A 47 9.14 -3.23 -11.42
C PHE A 47 10.28 -2.46 -12.06
N SER A 48 11.36 -2.15 -11.32
CA SER A 48 12.47 -1.30 -11.78
C SER A 48 11.97 0.01 -12.41
N SER A 49 10.94 0.60 -11.81
CA SER A 49 10.23 1.76 -12.37
C SER A 49 9.77 2.70 -11.28
N GLN A 50 9.98 3.99 -11.49
CA GLN A 50 9.53 5.05 -10.59
C GLN A 50 8.04 5.29 -10.79
N ILE A 51 7.24 4.91 -9.79
CA ILE A 51 5.78 5.10 -9.83
C ILE A 51 5.43 6.55 -9.48
N GLY A 52 6.25 7.16 -8.62
CA GLY A 52 6.13 8.55 -8.18
C GLY A 52 5.32 8.71 -6.89
N SER A 53 5.11 9.97 -6.51
CA SER A 53 4.61 10.37 -5.19
C SER A 53 3.31 11.18 -5.25
N SER A 54 2.51 11.02 -6.31
CA SER A 54 1.23 11.71 -6.44
C SER A 54 0.18 10.84 -7.10
N PHE A 55 -1.09 11.23 -6.96
CA PHE A 55 -2.18 10.55 -7.68
C PHE A 55 -1.98 10.61 -9.19
N GLU A 56 -1.52 11.74 -9.71
CA GLU A 56 -1.23 11.92 -11.14
C GLU A 56 -0.12 10.98 -11.64
N SER A 57 0.95 10.84 -10.86
CA SER A 57 2.08 9.97 -11.23
C SER A 57 1.68 8.50 -11.29
N VAL A 58 0.75 8.05 -10.45
CA VAL A 58 0.18 6.70 -10.49
C VAL A 58 -0.85 6.58 -11.62
N ALA A 59 -1.72 7.58 -11.78
CA ALA A 59 -2.84 7.53 -12.72
C ALA A 59 -2.40 7.38 -14.18
N ARG A 60 -1.22 7.89 -14.55
CA ARG A 60 -0.67 7.70 -15.91
C ARG A 60 -0.55 6.22 -16.31
N PHE A 61 -0.26 5.33 -15.36
CA PHE A 61 -0.18 3.88 -15.60
C PHE A 61 -1.57 3.25 -15.70
N TRP A 62 -2.54 3.79 -14.96
CA TRP A 62 -3.92 3.33 -15.01
C TRP A 62 -4.55 3.62 -16.36
N ILE A 63 -4.22 4.75 -17.00
CA ILE A 63 -4.67 5.06 -18.36
C ILE A 63 -4.09 4.06 -19.37
N ALA A 64 -2.85 3.59 -19.16
CA ALA A 64 -2.18 2.59 -20.00
C ALA A 64 -2.59 1.12 -19.66
N THR A 65 -3.86 0.89 -19.29
CA THR A 65 -4.40 -0.36 -18.71
C THR A 65 -3.83 -1.67 -19.26
N LYS A 66 -3.82 -1.85 -20.59
CA LYS A 66 -3.36 -3.10 -21.22
C LYS A 66 -1.86 -3.35 -21.10
N LYS A 67 -1.03 -2.30 -21.05
CA LYS A 67 0.44 -2.42 -20.95
C LYS A 67 0.91 -2.51 -19.50
N CYS A 68 0.12 -1.97 -18.57
CA CYS A 68 0.49 -1.82 -17.16
C CYS A 68 -0.43 -2.61 -16.22
N SER A 69 -1.16 -3.62 -16.68
CA SER A 69 -2.13 -4.41 -15.91
C SER A 69 -1.56 -4.88 -14.56
N VAL A 70 -0.40 -5.54 -14.56
CA VAL A 70 0.27 -6.05 -13.36
C VAL A 70 0.64 -4.92 -12.39
N LEU A 71 1.26 -3.85 -12.92
CA LEU A 71 1.63 -2.67 -12.13
C LEU A 71 0.40 -1.97 -11.53
N ASN A 72 -0.70 -1.90 -12.29
CA ASN A 72 -1.95 -1.30 -11.87
C ASN A 72 -2.60 -2.11 -10.74
N THR A 73 -2.59 -3.43 -10.84
CA THR A 73 -3.06 -4.34 -9.78
C THR A 73 -2.25 -4.17 -8.50
N VAL A 74 -0.92 -4.18 -8.60
CA VAL A 74 -0.03 -4.04 -7.44
C VAL A 74 -0.12 -2.66 -6.81
N SER A 75 -0.07 -1.58 -7.61
CA SER A 75 -0.19 -0.21 -7.12
C SER A 75 -1.55 0.04 -6.44
N SER A 76 -2.63 -0.49 -7.00
CA SER A 76 -3.96 -0.45 -6.38
C SER A 76 -3.98 -1.16 -5.03
N ALA A 77 -3.29 -2.30 -4.91
CA ALA A 77 -3.18 -3.00 -3.64
C ALA A 77 -2.38 -2.20 -2.59
N VAL A 78 -1.27 -1.60 -3.00
CA VAL A 78 -0.40 -0.82 -2.12
C VAL A 78 -1.05 0.49 -1.67
N LEU A 79 -1.86 1.13 -2.50
CA LEU A 79 -2.65 2.29 -2.06
C LEU A 79 -3.84 1.87 -1.19
N GLY A 80 -4.54 0.80 -1.57
CA GLY A 80 -5.78 0.38 -0.92
C GLY A 80 -5.60 -0.27 0.46
N CYS A 81 -4.54 -1.07 0.66
CA CYS A 81 -4.32 -1.80 1.91
C CYS A 81 -4.05 -0.89 3.12
N PRO A 82 -3.14 0.11 3.06
CA PRO A 82 -2.94 1.07 4.14
C PRO A 82 -4.24 1.81 4.47
N TRP A 83 -4.97 2.29 3.46
CA TRP A 83 -6.25 2.95 3.69
C TRP A 83 -7.26 2.06 4.44
N LYS A 84 -7.40 0.80 4.02
CA LYS A 84 -8.29 -0.17 4.66
C LYS A 84 -7.85 -0.44 6.10
N TYR A 85 -6.56 -0.66 6.32
CA TYR A 85 -6.01 -0.93 7.65
C TYR A 85 -6.16 0.26 8.59
N ARG A 86 -5.90 1.47 8.11
CA ARG A 86 -6.17 2.72 8.84
C ARG A 86 -7.62 2.83 9.29
N ASN A 87 -8.58 2.49 8.42
CA ASN A 87 -9.98 2.50 8.82
C ASN A 87 -10.27 1.44 9.89
N ALA A 88 -9.70 0.23 9.78
CA ALA A 88 -9.86 -0.80 10.82
C ALA A 88 -9.30 -0.36 12.18
N MET A 89 -8.16 0.35 12.21
CA MET A 89 -7.62 0.90 13.45
C MET A 89 -8.54 1.95 14.09
N ILE A 90 -9.24 2.74 13.28
CA ILE A 90 -10.10 3.83 13.76
C ILE A 90 -11.50 3.37 14.19
N PHE A 91 -12.04 2.34 13.52
CA PHE A 91 -13.43 1.91 13.70
C PHE A 91 -13.58 0.50 14.28
N SER A 92 -12.53 -0.31 14.30
CA SER A 92 -12.58 -1.72 14.69
C SER A 92 -11.52 -2.09 15.73
N ASN A 93 -11.00 -1.10 16.45
CA ASN A 93 -10.00 -1.25 17.52
C ASN A 93 -8.78 -2.11 17.13
N THR A 94 -8.41 -2.12 15.85
CA THR A 94 -7.23 -2.84 15.37
C THR A 94 -5.98 -2.10 15.84
N SER A 95 -4.98 -2.82 16.34
CA SER A 95 -3.72 -2.22 16.78
C SER A 95 -2.70 -2.17 15.64
N TRP A 96 -1.99 -1.03 15.52
CA TRP A 96 -0.76 -0.92 14.73
C TRP A 96 0.36 -1.65 15.46
N ILE A 97 1.00 -2.63 14.83
CA ILE A 97 2.18 -3.30 15.39
C ILE A 97 3.40 -3.02 14.53
N SER A 98 3.31 -3.27 13.22
CA SER A 98 4.46 -3.12 12.33
C SER A 98 4.10 -3.12 10.83
N ILE A 99 5.02 -2.59 10.01
CA ILE A 99 4.92 -2.58 8.55
C ILE A 99 4.68 -3.98 7.94
N PRO A 100 5.32 -5.07 8.40
CA PRO A 100 5.03 -6.43 7.97
C PRO A 100 3.55 -6.81 7.97
N GLN A 101 2.72 -6.27 8.88
CA GLN A 101 1.29 -6.53 8.87
C GLN A 101 0.62 -6.00 7.59
N VAL A 102 0.98 -4.79 7.16
CA VAL A 102 0.43 -4.17 5.94
C VAL A 102 0.96 -4.88 4.70
N LEU A 103 2.24 -5.26 4.69
CA LEU A 103 2.82 -6.06 3.60
C LEU A 103 2.11 -7.42 3.44
N ARG A 104 1.72 -8.08 4.53
CA ARG A 104 0.90 -9.31 4.48
C ARG A 104 -0.47 -9.05 3.86
N LEU A 105 -1.12 -7.92 4.19
CA LEU A 105 -2.40 -7.54 3.58
C LEU A 105 -2.26 -7.32 2.07
N ILE A 106 -1.22 -6.61 1.64
CA ILE A 106 -0.92 -6.35 0.22
C ILE A 106 -0.68 -7.68 -0.50
N ARG A 107 0.23 -8.51 0.03
CA ARG A 107 0.55 -9.84 -0.52
C ARG A 107 -0.71 -10.69 -0.69
N ASN A 108 -1.57 -10.75 0.34
CA ASN A 108 -2.80 -11.53 0.28
C ASN A 108 -3.80 -10.94 -0.73
N MET A 109 -3.92 -9.62 -0.81
CA MET A 109 -4.81 -8.97 -1.77
C MET A 109 -4.36 -9.20 -3.22
N VAL A 110 -3.07 -9.05 -3.51
CA VAL A 110 -2.51 -9.34 -4.85
C VAL A 110 -2.70 -10.82 -5.21
N ARG A 111 -2.41 -11.75 -4.28
CA ARG A 111 -2.63 -13.18 -4.51
C ARG A 111 -4.10 -13.47 -4.84
N ASN A 112 -5.03 -12.88 -4.10
CA ASN A 112 -6.46 -13.07 -4.34
C ASN A 112 -6.91 -12.46 -5.66
N TRP A 113 -6.33 -11.33 -6.08
CA TRP A 113 -6.64 -10.67 -7.35
C TRP A 113 -5.97 -11.35 -8.55
N ALA A 114 -4.92 -12.17 -8.35
CA ALA A 114 -4.26 -12.87 -9.44
C ALA A 114 -5.19 -13.83 -10.21
N ILE A 115 -6.32 -14.25 -9.62
CA ILE A 115 -7.35 -15.05 -10.31
C ILE A 115 -8.05 -14.26 -11.44
N LEU A 116 -8.01 -12.93 -11.38
CA LEU A 116 -8.59 -12.03 -12.39
C LEU A 116 -7.65 -11.80 -13.58
N SER A 117 -6.43 -12.35 -13.52
CA SER A 117 -5.41 -12.24 -14.56
C SER A 117 -5.15 -13.62 -15.19
N SER A 118 -4.61 -13.61 -16.40
CA SER A 118 -4.29 -14.82 -17.16
C SER A 118 -2.89 -14.74 -17.78
N GLY A 119 -2.35 -15.90 -18.14
CA GLY A 119 -1.02 -16.03 -18.75
C GLY A 119 0.07 -15.30 -17.96
N SER A 120 0.94 -14.60 -18.70
CA SER A 120 2.13 -13.95 -18.12
C SER A 120 1.83 -12.90 -17.05
N ASP A 121 0.64 -12.28 -17.06
CA ASP A 121 0.26 -11.30 -16.04
C ASP A 121 0.05 -11.97 -14.68
N LYS A 122 -0.62 -13.14 -14.69
CA LYS A 122 -0.83 -13.94 -13.48
C LYS A 122 0.52 -14.40 -12.91
N ASP A 123 1.43 -14.87 -13.76
CA ASP A 123 2.76 -15.33 -13.34
C ASP A 123 3.57 -14.18 -12.71
N LYS A 124 3.52 -12.99 -13.31
CA LYS A 124 4.16 -11.78 -12.76
C LYS A 124 3.54 -11.34 -11.43
N LEU A 125 2.23 -11.45 -11.25
CA LEU A 125 1.59 -11.16 -9.96
C LEU A 125 2.03 -12.16 -8.88
N MET A 126 2.13 -13.44 -9.23
CA MET A 126 2.58 -14.47 -8.29
C MET A 126 4.07 -14.33 -7.94
N SER A 127 4.92 -13.98 -8.90
CA SER A 127 6.33 -13.65 -8.65
C SER A 127 6.49 -12.44 -7.71
N PHE A 128 5.64 -11.42 -7.84
CA PHE A 128 5.60 -10.30 -6.89
C PHE A 128 5.20 -10.77 -5.48
N VAL A 129 4.18 -11.63 -5.38
CA VAL A 129 3.72 -12.23 -4.11
C VAL A 129 4.83 -13.02 -3.44
N GLU A 130 5.63 -13.77 -4.19
CA GLU A 130 6.79 -14.49 -3.68
C GLU A 130 7.89 -13.53 -3.21
N THR A 131 8.18 -12.48 -3.98
CA THR A 131 9.16 -11.46 -3.62
C THR A 131 8.79 -10.79 -2.29
N LEU A 132 7.52 -10.40 -2.11
CA LEU A 132 7.02 -9.91 -0.83
C LEU A 132 7.13 -10.96 0.29
N THR A 133 6.89 -12.23 -0.02
CA THR A 133 7.01 -13.32 0.97
C THR A 133 8.45 -13.47 1.46
N ARG A 134 9.43 -13.44 0.55
CA ARG A 134 10.85 -13.46 0.90
C ARG A 134 11.23 -12.25 1.74
N SER A 135 10.76 -11.05 1.37
CA SER A 135 11.00 -9.84 2.16
C SER A 135 10.44 -9.93 3.58
N LEU A 136 9.28 -10.57 3.76
CA LEU A 136 8.64 -10.76 5.06
C LEU A 136 9.33 -11.80 5.96
N GLN A 137 10.18 -12.68 5.38
CA GLN A 137 10.94 -13.70 6.11
C GLN A 137 12.33 -13.23 6.52
N LYS A 138 12.83 -12.13 5.93
CA LYS A 138 14.13 -11.57 6.31
C LYS A 138 14.07 -11.14 7.80
N PRO A 139 15.02 -11.57 8.64
CA PRO A 139 15.14 -11.05 10.00
C PRO A 139 15.23 -9.53 9.97
N LEU A 140 14.74 -8.86 11.01
CA LEU A 140 14.98 -7.43 11.19
C LEU A 140 16.50 -7.23 11.22
N ALA A 141 17.04 -6.65 10.14
CA ALA A 141 18.44 -6.25 10.11
C ALA A 141 18.57 -5.09 11.09
N ILE A 142 19.05 -5.38 12.30
CA ILE A 142 19.51 -4.35 13.22
C ILE A 142 20.81 -3.83 12.60
N THR A 143 20.73 -2.76 11.82
CA THR A 143 21.92 -1.99 11.49
C THR A 143 22.34 -1.30 12.78
N CYS A 144 23.22 -1.95 13.54
CA CYS A 144 23.94 -1.28 14.61
C CYS A 144 24.77 -0.17 13.96
N GLY A 145 24.36 1.08 14.19
CA GLY A 145 25.15 2.27 13.87
C GLY A 145 26.21 2.52 14.93
#